data_AF-A0A0G0ZPB1-F1
#
_entry.id   AF-A0A0G0ZPB1-F1
#
_cell.length_a   1.000
_cell.length_b   1.000
_cell.length_c   1.000
_cell.angle_alpha   90.00
_cell.angle_beta   90.00
_cell.angle_gamma   90.00
#
_symmetry.space_group_name_H-M   'P 1'
#
loop_
_entity.id
_entity.type
_entity.pdbx_description
1 polymer ?
#
loop_
_entity_poly.entity_id
_entity_poly.type
_entity_poly.pdbx_seq_one_letter_code
_entity_poly.pdbx_strand_id
1 'polypeptide(L)'
;MFKNKKEKGFTLLELLVVIGIIGLLASILVLNLTSARRRARDTKRVADVRNLQTATEDYFGKNGKYPATLANLVTDGHIPVWPLDPLAPTGTTCTGNSDYCYYYAIYPATNPYSYHFGASMEDTGSQLLNQDRDCNSITGASCPYTSAYTAPFNGADTAGCGGATNRYCYDIAQ
;
A
#
# COMPACT_ATOMS: atom_id res chain seq x y z
N MET A 1 11.61 25.71 66.35
CA MET A 1 11.83 24.25 66.45
C MET A 1 11.35 23.61 65.15
N PHE A 2 12.25 23.36 64.21
CA PHE A 2 11.90 22.78 62.90
C PHE A 2 12.00 21.26 62.95
N LYS A 3 10.86 20.60 62.78
CA LYS A 3 10.72 19.13 62.80
C LYS A 3 11.19 18.60 61.45
N ASN A 4 12.44 18.14 61.36
CA ASN A 4 12.96 17.48 60.15
C ASN A 4 12.17 16.18 59.91
N LYS A 5 11.29 16.19 58.90
CA LYS A 5 10.66 14.98 58.37
C LYS A 5 11.78 14.17 57.70
N LYS A 6 12.01 12.94 58.15
CA LYS A 6 12.91 12.01 57.45
C LYS A 6 12.31 11.73 56.08
N GLU A 7 12.97 12.18 55.03
CA GLU A 7 12.63 11.78 53.66
C GLU A 7 12.94 10.29 53.51
N LYS A 8 11.95 9.52 53.05
CA LYS A 8 12.13 8.10 52.76
C LYS A 8 12.83 7.98 51.40
N GLY A 9 14.04 7.42 51.39
CA GLY A 9 14.76 7.10 50.17
C GLY A 9 14.17 5.86 49.48
N PHE A 10 14.28 5.81 48.16
CA PHE A 10 13.91 4.65 47.34
C PHE A 10 14.85 3.47 47.64
N THR A 11 14.32 2.25 47.72
CA THR A 11 15.16 1.06 47.86
C THR A 11 15.69 0.61 46.49
N LEU A 12 16.89 0.03 46.47
CA LEU A 12 17.46 -0.57 45.24
C LEU A 12 16.56 -1.68 44.68
N LEU A 13 15.87 -2.39 45.55
CA LEU A 13 14.94 -3.46 45.17
C LEU A 13 13.69 -2.90 44.47
N GLU A 14 13.13 -1.79 44.97
CA GLU A 14 11.99 -1.13 44.31
C GLU A 14 12.37 -0.66 42.91
N LEU A 15 13.57 -0.10 42.73
CA LEU A 15 14.03 0.30 41.40
C LEU A 15 14.24 -0.92 40.47
N LEU A 16 14.79 -2.02 41.00
CA LEU A 16 15.04 -3.24 40.24
C LEU A 16 13.75 -3.90 39.74
N VAL A 17 12.71 -3.95 40.58
CA VAL A 17 11.41 -4.50 40.18
C VAL A 17 10.77 -3.61 39.09
N VAL A 18 10.87 -2.29 39.21
CA VAL A 18 10.29 -1.35 38.25
C VAL A 18 10.92 -1.50 36.87
N ILE A 19 12.26 -1.52 36.77
CA ILE A 19 12.94 -1.72 35.48
C ILE A 19 12.67 -3.12 34.90
N GLY A 20 12.48 -4.12 35.76
CA GLY A 20 12.09 -5.48 35.36
C GLY A 20 10.70 -5.50 34.70
N ILE A 21 9.71 -4.83 35.30
CA ILE A 21 8.36 -4.72 34.74
C ILE A 21 8.39 -3.91 33.43
N ILE A 22 9.12 -2.78 33.38
CA ILE A 22 9.26 -1.97 32.16
C ILE A 22 9.89 -2.78 31.03
N GLY A 23 10.94 -3.55 31.31
CA GLY A 23 11.59 -4.41 30.32
C GLY A 23 10.66 -5.48 29.74
N LEU A 24 9.88 -6.12 30.62
CA LEU A 24 8.88 -7.10 30.20
C LEU A 24 7.80 -6.47 29.31
N LEU A 25 7.20 -5.36 29.72
CA LEU A 25 6.19 -4.66 28.94
C LEU A 25 6.73 -4.14 27.59
N ALA A 26 7.94 -3.59 27.58
CA ALA A 26 8.58 -3.09 26.36
C ALA A 26 8.76 -4.19 25.30
N SER A 27 9.11 -5.41 25.71
CA SER A 27 9.31 -6.54 24.77
C SER A 27 8.06 -6.91 23.98
N ILE A 28 6.89 -6.91 24.63
CA ILE A 28 5.60 -7.26 24.00
C ILE A 28 5.14 -6.14 23.06
N LEU A 29 5.39 -4.89 23.42
CA LEU A 29 4.98 -3.71 22.64
C LEU A 29 5.68 -3.63 21.27
N VAL A 30 6.96 -3.98 21.19
CA VAL A 30 7.74 -3.87 19.95
C VAL A 30 7.19 -4.76 18.82
N LEU A 31 6.76 -5.99 19.15
CA LEU A 31 6.21 -6.93 18.17
C LEU A 31 4.87 -6.42 17.58
N ASN A 32 4.00 -5.88 18.43
CA ASN A 32 2.70 -5.34 18.02
C ASN A 32 2.81 -4.07 17.17
N LEU A 33 3.80 -3.22 17.45
CA LEU A 33 4.00 -1.98 16.70
C LEU A 33 4.39 -2.24 15.24
N THR A 34 5.15 -3.29 14.96
CA THR A 34 5.60 -3.61 13.60
C THR A 34 4.45 -4.07 12.71
N SER A 35 3.55 -4.93 13.21
CA SER A 35 2.38 -5.39 12.47
C SER A 35 1.37 -4.25 12.26
N ALA A 36 1.14 -3.41 13.27
CA ALA A 36 0.28 -2.22 13.14
C ALA A 36 0.78 -1.26 12.05
N ARG A 37 2.11 -1.04 11.97
CA ARG A 37 2.72 -0.21 10.92
C ARG A 37 2.53 -0.80 9.53
N ARG A 38 2.65 -2.12 9.35
CA ARG A 38 2.40 -2.80 8.07
C ARG A 38 0.97 -2.57 7.59
N ARG A 39 -0.01 -2.83 8.46
CA ARG A 39 -1.44 -2.62 8.17
C ARG A 39 -1.78 -1.17 7.82
N ALA A 40 -1.17 -0.21 8.53
CA ALA A 40 -1.35 1.21 8.22
C ALA A 40 -0.81 1.57 6.83
N ARG A 41 0.35 1.01 6.43
CA ARG A 41 0.89 1.20 5.08
C ARG A 41 0.01 0.54 4.02
N ASP A 42 -0.47 -0.67 4.25
CA ASP A 42 -1.40 -1.36 3.33
C ASP A 42 -2.70 -0.56 3.15
N THR A 43 -3.25 -0.02 4.24
CA THR A 43 -4.44 0.85 4.16
C THR A 43 -4.16 2.09 3.32
N LYS A 44 -2.97 2.69 3.44
CA LYS A 44 -2.55 3.82 2.61
C LYS A 44 -2.41 3.43 1.13
N ARG A 45 -1.84 2.25 0.84
CA ARG A 45 -1.73 1.72 -0.53
C ARG A 45 -3.09 1.56 -1.19
N VAL A 46 -4.04 0.96 -0.48
CA VAL A 46 -5.42 0.80 -0.96
C VAL A 46 -6.08 2.16 -1.20
N ALA A 47 -5.94 3.10 -0.27
CA ALA A 47 -6.48 4.45 -0.42
C ALA A 47 -5.89 5.17 -1.65
N ASP A 48 -4.59 5.02 -1.90
CA ASP A 48 -3.94 5.61 -3.07
C ASP A 48 -4.46 5.03 -4.38
N VAL A 49 -4.57 3.70 -4.48
CA VAL A 49 -5.13 3.04 -5.66
C VAL A 49 -6.57 3.47 -5.91
N ARG A 50 -7.40 3.64 -4.86
CA ARG A 50 -8.78 4.14 -4.98
C ARG A 50 -8.86 5.61 -5.41
N ASN A 51 -7.95 6.45 -4.93
CA ASN A 51 -7.85 7.84 -5.37
C ASN A 51 -7.46 7.93 -6.85
N LEU A 52 -6.52 7.08 -7.28
CA LEU A 52 -6.12 6.97 -8.68
C LEU A 52 -7.24 6.46 -9.57
N GLN A 53 -8.03 5.49 -9.08
CA GLN A 53 -9.25 5.05 -9.74
C GLN A 53 -10.17 6.25 -10.02
N THR A 54 -10.47 7.03 -8.98
CA THR A 54 -11.36 8.20 -9.08
C THR A 54 -10.82 9.24 -10.08
N ALA A 55 -9.53 9.52 -10.04
CA ALA A 55 -8.89 10.44 -11.00
C ALA A 55 -8.94 9.90 -12.45
N THR A 56 -8.83 8.59 -12.62
CA THR A 56 -8.89 7.91 -13.91
C THR A 56 -10.29 7.94 -14.51
N GLU A 57 -11.31 7.75 -13.70
CA GLU A 57 -12.71 7.92 -14.10
C GLU A 57 -13.01 9.37 -14.51
N ASP A 58 -12.52 10.37 -13.76
CA ASP A 58 -12.68 11.79 -14.12
C ASP A 58 -11.97 12.12 -15.45
N TYR A 59 -10.79 11.55 -15.69
CA TYR A 59 -10.09 11.67 -16.96
C TYR A 59 -10.90 11.08 -18.13
N PHE A 60 -11.51 9.91 -17.93
CA PHE A 60 -12.38 9.30 -18.92
C PHE A 60 -13.59 10.19 -19.24
N GLY A 61 -14.20 10.79 -18.22
CA GLY A 61 -15.33 11.71 -18.40
C GLY A 61 -15.01 12.90 -19.32
N LYS A 62 -13.75 13.38 -19.32
CA LYS A 62 -13.30 14.49 -20.19
C LYS A 62 -12.81 14.04 -21.56
N ASN A 63 -12.08 12.92 -21.61
CA ASN A 63 -11.33 12.51 -22.80
C ASN A 63 -12.00 11.37 -23.60
N GLY A 64 -13.04 10.74 -23.06
CA GLY A 64 -13.72 9.59 -23.68
C GLY A 64 -12.89 8.31 -23.77
N LYS A 65 -11.73 8.29 -23.10
CA LYS A 65 -10.77 7.20 -23.04
C LYS A 65 -9.97 7.30 -21.76
N TYR A 66 -9.45 6.19 -21.28
CA TYR A 66 -8.56 6.18 -20.13
C TYR A 66 -7.18 6.76 -20.47
N PRO A 67 -6.41 7.20 -19.48
CA PRO A 67 -5.08 7.76 -19.72
C PRO A 67 -4.14 6.67 -20.22
N ALA A 68 -3.52 6.86 -21.38
CA ALA A 68 -2.57 5.88 -21.92
C ALA A 68 -1.33 5.75 -21.02
N THR A 69 -0.99 6.83 -20.33
CA THR A 69 0.06 6.86 -19.30
C THR A 69 -0.44 7.65 -18.10
N LEU A 70 0.05 7.28 -16.92
CA LEU A 70 -0.28 8.00 -15.68
C LEU A 70 0.17 9.47 -15.68
N ALA A 71 1.18 9.80 -16.49
CA ALA A 71 1.60 11.18 -16.69
C ALA A 71 0.48 12.07 -17.25
N ASN A 72 -0.48 11.49 -17.99
CA ASN A 72 -1.65 12.22 -18.49
C ASN A 72 -2.56 12.68 -17.35
N LEU A 73 -2.69 11.93 -16.26
CA LEU A 73 -3.47 12.36 -15.09
C LEU A 73 -2.87 13.58 -14.40
N VAL A 74 -1.54 13.66 -14.36
CA VAL A 74 -0.82 14.81 -13.77
C VAL A 74 -0.91 16.01 -14.70
N THR A 75 -0.66 15.81 -15.99
CA THR A 75 -0.62 16.88 -16.99
C THR A 75 -1.99 17.54 -17.19
N ASP A 76 -3.06 16.74 -17.16
CA ASP A 76 -4.44 17.23 -17.28
C ASP A 76 -5.02 17.71 -15.94
N GLY A 77 -4.23 17.69 -14.86
CA GLY A 77 -4.58 18.27 -13.57
C GLY A 77 -5.59 17.46 -12.74
N HIS A 78 -5.73 16.16 -12.99
CA HIS A 78 -6.59 15.28 -12.18
C HIS A 78 -5.94 14.89 -10.84
N ILE A 79 -4.62 14.83 -10.81
CA ILE A 79 -3.82 14.65 -9.59
C ILE A 79 -2.60 15.58 -9.63
N PRO A 80 -2.13 16.09 -8.49
CA PRO A 80 -0.94 16.95 -8.47
C PRO A 80 0.36 16.16 -8.66
N VAL A 81 0.40 14.93 -8.16
CA VAL A 81 1.55 14.03 -8.25
C VAL A 81 1.07 12.59 -8.10
N TRP A 82 1.82 11.67 -8.69
CA TRP A 82 1.60 10.25 -8.50
C TRP A 82 1.93 9.82 -7.06
N PRO A 83 1.02 9.11 -6.35
CA PRO A 83 1.31 8.63 -5.01
C PRO A 83 2.35 7.51 -5.04
N LEU A 84 3.25 7.52 -4.05
CA LEU A 84 4.32 6.54 -3.90
C LEU A 84 3.95 5.53 -2.82
N ASP A 85 4.52 4.33 -2.91
CA ASP A 85 4.48 3.36 -1.82
C ASP A 85 5.01 4.01 -0.52
N PRO A 86 4.39 3.78 0.65
CA PRO A 86 4.86 4.35 1.91
C PRO A 86 6.29 3.94 2.32
N LEU A 87 6.86 2.90 1.70
CA LEU A 87 8.26 2.49 1.87
C LEU A 87 9.22 3.11 0.86
N ALA A 88 8.73 3.94 -0.06
CA ALA A 88 9.55 4.63 -1.05
C ALA A 88 10.59 5.54 -0.37
N PRO A 89 11.87 5.44 -0.74
CA PRO A 89 12.88 6.41 -0.31
C PRO A 89 12.54 7.85 -0.72
N THR A 90 13.05 8.82 0.03
CA THR A 90 12.90 10.24 -0.33
C THR A 90 13.52 10.51 -1.70
N GLY A 91 12.76 11.17 -2.59
CA GLY A 91 13.21 11.47 -3.95
C GLY A 91 12.92 10.39 -4.98
N THR A 92 12.24 9.29 -4.59
CA THR A 92 11.72 8.32 -5.55
C THR A 92 10.74 8.98 -6.51
N THR A 93 10.95 8.77 -7.81
CA THR A 93 10.04 9.20 -8.88
C THR A 93 9.48 7.98 -9.59
N CYS A 94 8.17 7.95 -9.80
CA CYS A 94 7.53 6.88 -10.54
C CYS A 94 7.47 7.19 -12.03
N THR A 95 8.36 6.54 -12.78
CA THR A 95 8.33 6.45 -14.25
C THR A 95 8.13 4.99 -14.63
N GLY A 96 6.88 4.54 -14.63
CA GLY A 96 6.49 3.16 -14.95
C GLY A 96 6.34 2.24 -13.72
N ASN A 97 6.31 0.93 -13.97
CA ASN A 97 6.15 -0.10 -12.93
C ASN A 97 7.50 -0.40 -12.29
N SER A 98 7.73 0.09 -11.07
CA SER A 98 8.92 -0.20 -10.26
C SER A 98 8.51 -0.59 -8.83
N ASP A 99 9.44 -1.10 -8.02
CA ASP A 99 9.16 -1.70 -6.70
C ASP A 99 8.41 -0.80 -5.69
N TYR A 100 8.40 0.52 -5.92
CA TYR A 100 7.76 1.53 -5.05
C TYR A 100 6.62 2.29 -5.74
N CYS A 101 6.22 1.86 -6.93
CA CYS A 101 5.14 2.45 -7.70
C CYS A 101 3.96 1.49 -7.78
N TYR A 102 2.76 2.04 -7.72
CA TYR A 102 1.58 1.24 -8.04
C TYR A 102 1.59 0.82 -9.51
N TYR A 103 1.12 -0.37 -9.78
CA TYR A 103 1.01 -0.92 -11.12
C TYR A 103 -0.15 -0.24 -11.84
N TYR A 104 0.05 0.07 -13.11
CA TYR A 104 -0.99 0.54 -14.01
C TYR A 104 -0.87 -0.14 -15.36
N ALA A 105 -1.97 -0.73 -15.79
CA ALA A 105 -2.09 -1.42 -17.06
C ALA A 105 -3.35 -0.92 -17.78
N ILE A 106 -3.30 -0.90 -19.11
CA ILE A 106 -4.44 -0.48 -19.93
C ILE A 106 -4.74 -1.51 -21.00
N TYR A 107 -5.97 -1.49 -21.47
CA TYR A 107 -6.40 -2.25 -22.62
C TYR A 107 -7.45 -1.49 -23.44
N PRO A 108 -7.36 -1.51 -24.78
CA PRO A 108 -6.17 -1.80 -25.59
C PRO A 108 -5.09 -0.72 -25.39
N ALA A 109 -3.85 -0.99 -25.84
CA ALA A 109 -2.74 -0.04 -25.74
C ALA A 109 -3.02 1.30 -26.45
N THR A 110 -3.83 1.27 -27.50
CA THR A 110 -4.23 2.42 -28.30
C THR A 110 -5.70 2.72 -28.08
N ASN A 111 -6.01 3.95 -27.65
CA ASN A 111 -7.37 4.36 -27.27
C ASN A 111 -7.98 3.46 -26.17
N PRO A 112 -7.34 3.43 -24.98
CA PRO A 112 -7.73 2.52 -23.92
C PRO A 112 -9.14 2.84 -23.40
N TYR A 113 -9.93 1.79 -23.23
CA TYR A 113 -11.28 1.85 -22.65
C TYR A 113 -11.43 0.90 -21.46
N SER A 114 -10.32 0.26 -21.05
CA SER A 114 -10.22 -0.51 -19.81
C SER A 114 -8.86 -0.24 -19.14
N TYR A 115 -8.84 -0.30 -17.82
CA TYR A 115 -7.61 -0.18 -17.03
C TYR A 115 -7.58 -1.22 -15.90
N HIS A 116 -6.38 -1.39 -15.36
CA HIS A 116 -6.12 -2.21 -14.21
C HIS A 116 -5.04 -1.53 -13.35
N PHE A 117 -5.34 -1.31 -12.08
CA PHE A 117 -4.41 -0.85 -11.05
C PHE A 117 -4.05 -1.98 -10.11
N GLY A 118 -2.80 -2.03 -9.67
CA GLY A 118 -2.32 -3.01 -8.71
C GLY A 118 -1.40 -2.41 -7.64
N ALA A 119 -1.45 -2.94 -6.43
CA ALA A 119 -0.52 -2.65 -5.35
C ALA A 119 -0.05 -3.96 -4.69
N SER A 120 1.19 -3.96 -4.21
CA SER A 120 1.74 -5.09 -3.46
C SER A 120 1.60 -4.83 -1.97
N MET A 121 0.88 -5.68 -1.26
CA MET A 121 0.62 -5.55 0.18
C MET A 121 1.61 -6.36 1.02
N GLU A 122 1.86 -5.87 2.24
CA GLU A 122 2.78 -6.48 3.20
C GLU A 122 2.10 -7.50 4.13
N ASP A 123 0.83 -7.28 4.51
CA ASP A 123 0.06 -8.19 5.35
C ASP A 123 -0.71 -9.20 4.50
N THR A 124 -0.22 -10.44 4.53
CA THR A 124 -0.77 -11.61 3.82
C THR A 124 -2.14 -12.05 4.33
N GLY A 125 -2.54 -11.62 5.54
CA GLY A 125 -3.81 -11.96 6.16
C GLY A 125 -4.82 -10.80 6.13
N SER A 126 -4.56 -9.77 5.31
CA SER A 126 -5.42 -8.59 5.26
C SER A 126 -6.78 -8.93 4.67
N GLN A 127 -7.86 -8.57 5.38
CA GLN A 127 -9.24 -8.70 4.85
C GLN A 127 -9.50 -7.80 3.64
N LEU A 128 -8.61 -6.84 3.36
CA LEU A 128 -8.70 -5.96 2.19
C LEU A 128 -8.48 -6.73 0.88
N LEU A 129 -7.75 -7.85 0.93
CA LEU A 129 -7.52 -8.73 -0.22
C LEU A 129 -8.83 -9.33 -0.74
N ASN A 130 -9.73 -9.72 0.16
CA ASN A 130 -11.04 -10.25 -0.23
C ASN A 130 -11.98 -9.23 -0.92
N GLN A 131 -11.55 -7.97 -1.07
CA GLN A 131 -12.34 -6.88 -1.67
C GLN A 131 -11.79 -6.41 -3.01
N ASP A 132 -10.78 -7.09 -3.53
CA ASP A 132 -10.13 -6.79 -4.80
C ASP A 132 -10.69 -7.71 -5.91
N ARG A 133 -10.10 -7.74 -7.12
CA ARG A 133 -10.66 -8.48 -8.26
C ARG A 133 -9.82 -9.72 -8.65
N ASP A 134 -8.64 -9.91 -8.08
CA ASP A 134 -7.67 -10.94 -8.50
C ASP A 134 -7.39 -10.92 -10.03
N CYS A 135 -7.42 -9.74 -10.65
CA CYS A 135 -7.28 -9.58 -12.10
C CYS A 135 -5.83 -9.81 -12.56
N ASN A 136 -5.62 -10.88 -13.32
CA ASN A 136 -4.34 -11.15 -13.95
C ASN A 136 -4.22 -10.39 -15.28
N SER A 137 -3.66 -9.18 -15.22
CA SER A 137 -3.41 -8.35 -16.39
C SER A 137 -2.43 -8.94 -17.42
N ILE A 138 -1.67 -9.99 -17.10
CA ILE A 138 -0.80 -10.71 -18.06
C ILE A 138 -1.62 -11.60 -18.99
N THR A 139 -2.64 -12.28 -18.43
CA THR A 139 -3.43 -13.28 -19.15
C THR A 139 -4.85 -12.81 -19.46
N GLY A 140 -5.30 -11.72 -18.84
CA GLY A 140 -6.69 -11.28 -18.83
C GLY A 140 -7.60 -12.12 -17.91
N ALA A 141 -7.05 -13.07 -17.15
CA ALA A 141 -7.86 -13.93 -16.28
C ALA A 141 -8.45 -13.14 -15.11
N SER A 142 -9.73 -13.39 -14.79
CA SER A 142 -10.50 -12.68 -13.74
C SER A 142 -10.62 -11.15 -13.93
N CYS A 143 -10.14 -10.63 -15.05
CA CYS A 143 -10.28 -9.23 -15.42
C CYS A 143 -11.63 -8.99 -16.12
N PRO A 144 -12.15 -7.74 -16.10
CA PRO A 144 -13.35 -7.39 -16.89
C PRO A 144 -13.17 -7.66 -18.40
N TYR A 145 -11.92 -7.75 -18.87
CA TYR A 145 -11.58 -8.14 -20.23
C TYR A 145 -10.62 -9.32 -20.22
N THR A 146 -10.88 -10.33 -21.05
CA THR A 146 -10.12 -11.59 -21.13
C THR A 146 -8.83 -11.49 -21.95
N SER A 147 -8.37 -10.28 -22.25
CA SER A 147 -7.15 -10.01 -23.00
C SER A 147 -6.06 -9.47 -22.09
N ALA A 148 -4.81 -9.74 -22.45
CA ALA A 148 -3.65 -9.19 -21.76
C ALA A 148 -3.60 -7.66 -21.89
N TYR A 149 -3.32 -6.98 -20.78
CA TYR A 149 -3.10 -5.55 -20.72
C TYR A 149 -1.61 -5.27 -21.02
N THR A 150 -1.27 -3.99 -21.19
CA THR A 150 0.10 -3.57 -21.56
C THR A 150 1.17 -3.78 -20.48
N ALA A 151 0.78 -4.09 -19.24
CA ALA A 151 1.70 -4.22 -18.12
C ALA A 151 1.46 -5.54 -17.36
N PRO A 152 2.51 -6.30 -17.02
CA PRO A 152 2.37 -7.59 -16.38
C PRO A 152 2.19 -7.46 -14.86
N PHE A 153 0.95 -7.52 -14.39
CA PHE A 153 0.59 -7.72 -12.98
C PHE A 153 -0.28 -8.96 -12.86
N ASN A 154 0.11 -9.92 -12.02
CA ASN A 154 -0.55 -11.23 -11.96
C ASN A 154 -1.87 -11.22 -11.18
N GLY A 155 -2.17 -10.18 -10.39
CA GLY A 155 -3.42 -10.02 -9.63
C GLY A 155 -3.62 -11.02 -8.50
N ALA A 156 -2.99 -12.20 -8.58
CA ALA A 156 -3.25 -13.31 -7.71
C ALA A 156 -2.51 -13.23 -6.37
N ASP A 157 -3.28 -13.50 -5.32
CA ASP A 157 -2.83 -13.63 -3.94
C ASP A 157 -1.90 -14.81 -3.63
N THR A 158 -1.86 -15.82 -4.51
CA THR A 158 -1.25 -17.13 -4.18
C THR A 158 0.22 -17.28 -4.57
N ALA A 159 0.75 -16.39 -5.42
CA ALA A 159 2.08 -16.57 -6.04
C ALA A 159 3.03 -15.36 -5.86
N GLY A 160 2.65 -14.37 -5.07
CA GLY A 160 3.45 -13.16 -4.93
C GLY A 160 3.18 -12.13 -6.02
N CYS A 161 2.97 -10.87 -5.67
CA CYS A 161 2.76 -9.83 -6.70
C CYS A 161 3.99 -9.61 -7.56
N GLY A 162 3.84 -9.80 -8.88
CA GLY A 162 4.92 -9.58 -9.85
C GLY A 162 6.15 -10.45 -9.59
N GLY A 163 6.01 -11.58 -8.89
CA GLY A 163 7.13 -12.48 -8.53
C GLY A 163 7.77 -12.21 -7.16
N ALA A 164 7.27 -11.25 -6.37
CA ALA A 164 7.74 -11.02 -5.01
C ALA A 164 7.21 -12.08 -4.03
N THR A 165 8.09 -12.84 -3.36
CA THR A 165 7.69 -13.84 -2.36
C THR A 165 7.07 -13.17 -1.12
N ASN A 166 6.04 -13.79 -0.53
CA ASN A 166 5.31 -13.29 0.65
C ASN A 166 4.66 -11.91 0.50
N ARG A 167 4.14 -11.55 -0.68
CA ARG A 167 3.32 -10.36 -0.87
C ARG A 167 2.03 -10.70 -1.62
N TYR A 168 0.93 -10.07 -1.22
CA TYR A 168 -0.40 -10.31 -1.79
C TYR A 168 -0.84 -9.10 -2.59
N CYS A 169 -1.71 -9.32 -3.56
CA CYS A 169 -2.03 -8.32 -4.56
C CYS A 169 -3.34 -7.68 -4.20
N TYR A 170 -3.33 -6.36 -4.21
CA TYR A 170 -4.57 -5.61 -4.21
C TYR A 170 -4.74 -5.00 -5.58
N ASP A 171 -5.80 -5.36 -6.28
CA ASP A 171 -6.12 -4.79 -7.57
C ASP A 171 -7.54 -4.25 -7.75
N ILE A 172 -7.65 -3.38 -8.74
CA ILE A 172 -8.91 -2.86 -9.24
C ILE A 172 -8.81 -2.78 -10.76
N ALA A 173 -9.83 -3.26 -11.44
CA ALA A 173 -9.94 -3.10 -12.89
C ALA A 173 -11.34 -2.63 -13.29
N GLN A 174 -11.42 -1.98 -14.44
CA GLN A 174 -12.67 -1.57 -15.09
C GLN A 174 -12.55 -1.71 -16.60
#